data_AF-A0A6I8U6W6-F1
#
_entry.id   AF-A0A6I8U6W6-F1
#
_cell.length_a   1.000
_cell.length_b   1.000
_cell.length_c   1.000
_cell.angle_alpha   90.00
_cell.angle_beta   90.00
_cell.angle_gamma   90.00
#
_symmetry.space_group_name_H-M   'P 1'
#
loop_
_entity.id
_entity.type
_entity.pdbx_description
1 polymer ?
#
loop_
_entity_poly.entity_id
_entity_poly.type
_entity_poly.pdbx_seq_one_letter_code
_entity_poly.pdbx_strand_id
1 'polypeptide(L)'
;MNEGTETDSDADAPAAEYLDDFELPDAWSTQLPEDPLDKTLDELENSSAAIHSRENGQSSISEDGECSIHVEKDLFSCVLLAYKRQFKGQSSGSYIARWQVTAHSTTSFIRKVWNLAKEHLNREVIFDVKADGTTSPVWAENESSSEKEFGKFVLFQSGRRHYVLEKLTESSNLLQSWRNKEITVLLHVYSLSVSNRTVWSSVKENLIDPSERDRSGAATTQAVIGLADELRSVHGKHLDVHGMAWSFWANSILNGPAHLRESLKDHPTQHLAHLFRVKEGLHVNAIRRELSVAHSVNNSYHEEVVALRQVFDVVESNVESLNASLKMFKIRLEALELRDRLSDSMINAMETAVKVQEDDLGQELKSKIIDMEDMDHM
;
A
#
# COMPACT_ATOMS: atom_id res chain seq x y z
N MET A 1 -34.79 70.63 2.99
CA MET A 1 -34.08 69.80 3.98
C MET A 1 -33.66 68.56 3.21
N ASN A 2 -32.52 68.54 2.49
CA ASN A 2 -31.13 68.61 2.97
C ASN A 2 -31.00 67.72 4.22
N GLU A 3 -30.24 66.63 4.27
CA GLU A 3 -29.02 66.16 3.60
C GLU A 3 -29.18 64.65 3.29
N GLY A 4 -28.52 63.97 2.33
CA GLY A 4 -27.16 64.10 1.85
C GLY A 4 -26.25 63.15 2.62
N THR A 5 -25.96 61.96 2.06
CA THR A 5 -24.65 61.26 2.12
C THR A 5 -24.72 59.95 1.33
N GLU A 6 -24.28 60.04 0.07
CA GLU A 6 -23.56 58.97 -0.61
C GLU A 6 -22.23 58.77 0.13
N THR A 7 -21.86 57.51 0.37
CA THR A 7 -20.48 57.13 0.66
C THR A 7 -20.13 55.95 -0.23
N ASP A 8 -19.48 56.28 -1.35
CA ASP A 8 -18.40 55.48 -1.90
C ASP A 8 -17.40 55.17 -0.79
N SER A 9 -17.04 53.89 -0.66
CA SER A 9 -15.73 53.52 -0.18
C SER A 9 -15.37 52.17 -0.78
N ASP A 10 -14.60 52.24 -1.86
CA ASP A 10 -13.64 51.21 -2.25
C ASP A 10 -12.96 50.64 -1.00
N ALA A 11 -13.27 49.39 -0.68
CA ALA A 11 -12.53 48.62 0.29
C ALA A 11 -11.82 47.51 -0.49
N ASP A 12 -10.54 47.75 -0.72
CA ASP A 12 -9.53 46.83 -1.22
C ASP A 12 -9.80 45.39 -0.75
N ALA A 13 -9.89 44.48 -1.74
CA ALA A 13 -9.70 43.06 -1.47
C ALA A 13 -8.31 42.88 -0.83
N PRO A 14 -8.18 42.18 0.30
CA PRO A 14 -6.86 41.89 0.84
C PRO A 14 -6.12 41.02 -0.17
N ALA A 15 -5.00 41.56 -0.67
CA ALA A 15 -4.05 40.84 -1.49
C ALA A 15 -3.71 39.51 -0.81
N ALA A 16 -3.81 38.42 -1.55
CA ALA A 16 -3.29 37.13 -1.13
C ALA A 16 -1.77 37.26 -0.95
N GLU A 17 -1.33 37.42 0.29
CA GLU A 17 0.07 37.21 0.66
C GLU A 17 0.40 35.75 0.34
N TYR A 18 1.19 35.57 -0.72
CA TYR A 18 1.93 34.34 -0.95
C TYR A 18 2.86 34.15 0.25
N LEU A 19 2.50 33.21 1.13
CA LEU A 19 3.42 32.68 2.11
C LEU A 19 4.56 32.00 1.35
N ASP A 20 5.72 32.64 1.43
CA ASP A 20 7.02 32.09 1.05
C ASP A 20 7.21 30.69 1.64
N ASP A 21 7.83 29.83 0.84
CA ASP A 21 8.19 28.45 1.12
C ASP A 21 8.91 28.33 2.48
N PHE A 22 8.18 27.84 3.48
CA PHE A 22 8.77 27.40 4.73
C PHE A 22 9.31 25.98 4.50
N GLU A 23 10.63 25.87 4.36
CA GLU A 23 11.37 24.60 4.32
C GLU A 23 10.99 23.74 5.54
N LEU A 24 10.18 22.70 5.28
CA LEU A 24 9.92 21.63 6.23
C LEU A 24 11.16 20.73 6.28
N PRO A 25 11.73 20.43 7.46
CA PRO A 25 12.82 19.48 7.56
C PRO A 25 12.35 18.09 7.12
N ASP A 26 13.12 17.50 6.22
CA ASP A 26 12.93 16.20 5.57
C ASP A 26 13.00 15.06 6.60
N ALA A 27 11.92 14.85 7.36
CA ALA A 27 11.85 13.84 8.43
C ALA A 27 11.13 12.54 8.01
N TRP A 28 10.84 12.37 6.71
CA TRP A 28 10.23 11.14 6.17
C TRP A 28 11.02 10.61 4.97
N SER A 29 12.34 10.48 5.12
CA SER A 29 13.10 9.56 4.27
C SER A 29 12.65 8.14 4.57
N THR A 30 12.05 7.50 3.56
CA THR A 30 11.51 6.13 3.61
C THR A 30 12.56 5.07 3.26
N GLN A 31 13.85 5.37 3.44
CA GLN A 31 14.93 4.41 3.23
C GLN A 31 15.26 3.69 4.53
N LEU A 32 14.73 2.46 4.66
CA LEU A 32 15.22 1.49 5.64
C LEU A 32 16.70 1.18 5.36
N PRO A 33 17.56 1.04 6.38
CA PRO A 33 18.93 0.58 6.19
C PRO A 33 18.92 -0.82 5.56
N GLU A 34 19.69 -1.02 4.49
CA GLU A 34 19.84 -2.34 3.86
C GLU A 34 20.45 -3.34 4.84
N ASP A 35 19.80 -4.51 4.96
CA ASP A 35 20.23 -5.63 5.78
C ASP A 35 21.50 -6.27 5.18
N PRO A 36 22.62 -6.38 5.92
CA PRO A 36 23.88 -6.91 5.38
C PRO A 36 23.87 -8.41 5.02
N LEU A 37 22.72 -9.09 5.11
CA LEU A 37 22.58 -10.51 4.79
C LEU A 37 22.05 -10.81 3.37
N ASP A 38 21.54 -9.82 2.63
CA ASP A 38 20.95 -10.05 1.29
C ASP A 38 22.00 -10.23 0.17
N LYS A 39 23.25 -9.79 0.41
CA LYS A 39 24.32 -9.85 -0.60
C LYS A 39 24.91 -11.25 -0.84
N THR A 40 24.47 -12.26 -0.10
CA THR A 40 24.99 -13.64 -0.21
C THR A 40 24.11 -14.61 -0.99
N LEU A 41 22.90 -14.21 -1.39
CA LEU A 41 22.00 -15.09 -2.15
C LEU A 41 22.22 -14.96 -3.68
N ASP A 42 22.50 -13.76 -4.18
CA ASP A 42 22.68 -13.51 -5.62
C ASP A 42 23.98 -14.10 -6.19
N GLU A 43 25.00 -14.34 -5.37
CA GLU A 43 26.25 -14.97 -5.80
C GLU A 43 26.15 -16.51 -5.91
N LEU A 44 25.10 -17.13 -5.35
CA LEU A 44 24.90 -18.59 -5.42
C LEU A 44 24.02 -19.03 -6.61
N GLU A 45 23.12 -18.17 -7.11
CA GLU A 45 22.27 -18.51 -8.26
C GLU A 45 23.02 -18.44 -9.62
N ASN A 46 24.04 -17.59 -9.73
CA ASN A 46 24.84 -17.40 -10.95
C ASN A 46 25.82 -18.53 -11.27
N SER A 47 25.94 -19.54 -10.41
CA SER A 47 26.80 -20.71 -10.64
C SER A 47 26.07 -21.91 -11.26
N SER A 48 24.74 -21.83 -11.44
CA SER A 48 23.93 -22.94 -11.97
C SER A 48 23.52 -22.80 -13.45
N ALA A 49 23.78 -21.64 -14.08
CA ALA A 49 23.32 -21.34 -15.45
C ALA A 49 24.30 -21.72 -16.59
N ALA A 50 25.36 -22.50 -16.30
CA ALA A 50 26.43 -22.81 -17.28
C ALA A 50 26.39 -24.24 -17.86
N ILE A 51 25.33 -25.02 -17.65
CA ILE A 51 25.20 -26.36 -18.23
C ILE A 51 23.78 -26.52 -18.77
N HIS A 52 23.57 -26.10 -20.03
CA HIS A 52 22.68 -26.74 -21.02
C HIS A 52 22.61 -25.86 -22.27
N SER A 53 23.64 -25.97 -23.13
CA SER A 53 23.64 -25.47 -24.50
C SER A 53 24.15 -26.58 -25.42
N ARG A 54 23.21 -27.30 -26.05
CA ARG A 54 23.30 -28.18 -27.24
C ARG A 54 22.01 -29.02 -27.24
N GLU A 55 21.08 -29.01 -28.20
CA GLU A 55 21.12 -29.03 -29.66
C GLU A 55 19.76 -28.49 -30.18
N ASN A 56 19.72 -27.55 -31.14
CA ASN A 56 19.63 -27.77 -32.59
C ASN A 56 18.20 -28.07 -33.11
N GLY A 57 17.63 -27.20 -33.97
CA GLY A 57 16.40 -27.55 -34.70
C GLY A 57 15.54 -26.43 -35.30
N GLN A 58 16.09 -25.64 -36.23
CA GLN A 58 15.43 -24.99 -37.38
C GLN A 58 14.20 -24.08 -37.19
N SER A 59 14.49 -22.77 -37.30
CA SER A 59 13.58 -21.75 -37.83
C SER A 59 13.65 -21.72 -39.36
N SER A 60 12.50 -21.59 -40.04
CA SER A 60 12.44 -21.05 -41.40
C SER A 60 11.19 -20.19 -41.54
N ILE A 61 11.45 -18.98 -42.05
CA ILE A 61 10.54 -17.89 -42.35
C ILE A 61 9.86 -18.15 -43.71
N SER A 62 8.57 -17.82 -43.74
CA SER A 62 7.67 -17.35 -44.82
C SER A 62 8.01 -17.65 -46.30
N GLU A 63 7.04 -18.21 -47.03
CA GLU A 63 6.35 -17.54 -48.16
C GLU A 63 5.22 -18.43 -48.72
N ASP A 64 4.13 -17.76 -49.13
CA ASP A 64 3.03 -18.22 -49.98
C ASP A 64 2.13 -19.37 -49.50
N GLY A 65 1.07 -18.96 -48.79
CA GLY A 65 -0.14 -19.74 -48.66
C GLY A 65 -1.33 -18.80 -48.55
N GLU A 66 -1.98 -18.51 -49.67
CA GLU A 66 -3.34 -17.97 -49.71
C GLU A 66 -4.27 -18.93 -48.95
N CYS A 67 -4.35 -18.78 -47.62
CA CYS A 67 -5.41 -19.37 -46.84
C CYS A 67 -6.64 -18.50 -47.04
N SER A 68 -7.37 -18.81 -48.12
CA SER A 68 -8.78 -18.51 -48.34
C SER A 68 -9.49 -18.28 -47.01
N ILE A 69 -9.74 -17.00 -46.71
CA ILE A 69 -10.80 -16.65 -45.77
C ILE A 69 -12.05 -17.18 -46.47
N HIS A 70 -12.50 -18.37 -46.07
CA HIS A 70 -13.88 -18.77 -46.28
C HIS A 70 -14.72 -17.73 -45.52
N VAL A 71 -15.04 -16.63 -46.21
CA VAL A 71 -16.15 -15.76 -45.85
C VAL A 71 -17.37 -16.62 -46.10
N GLU A 72 -17.67 -17.50 -45.14
CA GLU A 72 -19.00 -18.07 -45.01
C GLU A 72 -19.95 -16.88 -45.06
N LYS A 73 -20.76 -16.80 -46.13
CA LYS A 73 -21.68 -15.70 -46.32
C LYS A 73 -22.57 -15.62 -45.10
N ASP A 74 -22.37 -14.60 -44.27
CA ASP A 74 -23.22 -14.34 -43.10
C ASP A 74 -24.69 -14.34 -43.56
N LEU A 75 -25.42 -15.37 -43.11
CA LEU A 75 -26.80 -15.63 -43.54
C LEU A 75 -27.76 -14.58 -42.98
N PHE A 76 -27.43 -14.06 -41.80
CA PHE A 76 -28.16 -13.02 -41.08
C PHE A 76 -27.24 -11.81 -40.88
N SER A 77 -27.71 -10.62 -41.26
CA SER A 77 -27.01 -9.36 -41.03
C SER A 77 -28.04 -8.26 -40.83
N CYS A 78 -28.12 -7.70 -39.62
CA CYS A 78 -29.03 -6.60 -39.32
C CYS A 78 -28.44 -5.64 -38.30
N VAL A 79 -29.05 -4.46 -38.22
CA VAL A 79 -28.72 -3.46 -37.20
C VAL A 79 -29.78 -3.52 -36.11
N LEU A 80 -29.35 -3.65 -34.87
CA LEU A 80 -30.20 -3.69 -33.69
C LEU A 80 -30.09 -2.36 -32.94
N LEU A 81 -31.21 -1.68 -32.74
CA LEU A 81 -31.30 -0.49 -31.90
C LEU A 81 -31.75 -0.92 -30.50
N ALA A 82 -30.82 -0.97 -29.55
CA ALA A 82 -31.07 -1.49 -28.21
C ALA A 82 -31.60 -0.40 -27.26
N TYR A 83 -32.68 -0.72 -26.56
CA TYR A 83 -33.29 0.11 -25.54
C TYR A 83 -33.51 -0.69 -24.26
N LYS A 84 -33.29 -0.04 -23.11
CA LYS A 84 -33.52 -0.58 -21.77
C LYS A 84 -34.87 -0.14 -21.24
N ARG A 85 -35.66 -1.07 -20.70
CA ARG A 85 -36.99 -0.84 -20.11
C ARG A 85 -37.11 -1.49 -18.74
N GLN A 86 -37.84 -0.85 -17.85
CA GLN A 86 -38.13 -1.36 -16.51
C GLN A 86 -39.30 -2.35 -16.50
N PHE A 87 -40.28 -2.16 -17.41
CA PHE A 87 -41.46 -3.01 -17.54
C PHE A 87 -41.97 -3.04 -18.98
N LYS A 88 -42.75 -4.07 -19.33
CA LYS A 88 -43.17 -4.36 -20.71
C LYS A 88 -43.95 -3.23 -21.37
N GLY A 89 -44.91 -2.64 -20.65
CA GLY A 89 -45.75 -1.55 -21.13
C GLY A 89 -45.07 -0.18 -21.24
N GLN A 90 -43.78 -0.06 -20.94
CA GLN A 90 -43.08 1.23 -20.98
C GLN A 90 -42.93 1.73 -22.42
N SER A 91 -43.53 2.88 -22.75
CA SER A 91 -43.58 3.43 -24.11
C SER A 91 -42.19 3.80 -24.66
N SER A 92 -41.36 4.40 -23.80
CA SER A 92 -40.02 4.88 -24.14
C SER A 92 -39.00 4.25 -23.18
N GLY A 93 -38.12 3.40 -23.72
CA GLY A 93 -36.95 2.90 -22.98
C GLY A 93 -35.77 3.85 -23.14
N SER A 94 -34.77 3.75 -22.25
CA SER A 94 -33.51 4.49 -22.44
C SER A 94 -32.70 3.83 -23.55
N TYR A 95 -32.28 4.61 -24.53
CA TYR A 95 -31.39 4.12 -25.59
C TYR A 95 -30.07 3.64 -24.99
N ILE A 96 -29.60 2.49 -25.47
CA ILE A 96 -28.34 1.88 -25.05
C ILE A 96 -27.29 2.09 -26.14
N ALA A 97 -27.51 1.45 -27.29
CA ALA A 97 -26.52 1.38 -28.36
C ALA A 97 -27.14 0.88 -29.67
N ARG A 98 -26.40 1.07 -30.76
CA ARG A 98 -26.66 0.52 -32.09
C ARG A 98 -25.70 -0.65 -32.30
N TRP A 99 -26.22 -1.87 -32.36
CA TRP A 99 -25.42 -3.08 -32.55
C TRP A 99 -25.54 -3.60 -33.97
N GLN A 100 -24.41 -3.83 -34.63
CA GLN A 100 -24.38 -4.55 -35.89
C GLN A 100 -24.14 -6.03 -35.60
N VAL A 101 -25.10 -6.88 -35.93
CA VAL A 101 -25.01 -8.32 -35.66
C VAL A 101 -25.03 -9.06 -36.98
N THR A 102 -23.96 -9.82 -37.23
CA THR A 102 -23.88 -10.77 -38.32
C THR A 102 -23.76 -12.19 -37.78
N ALA A 103 -24.40 -13.17 -38.41
CA ALA A 103 -24.36 -14.56 -37.98
C ALA A 103 -24.67 -15.53 -39.11
N HIS A 104 -24.09 -16.73 -39.04
CA HIS A 104 -24.34 -17.84 -39.95
C HIS A 104 -25.47 -18.78 -39.48
N SER A 105 -25.90 -18.70 -38.22
CA SER A 105 -26.95 -19.54 -37.62
C SER A 105 -27.82 -18.74 -36.64
N THR A 106 -29.05 -19.22 -36.38
CA THR A 106 -29.97 -18.59 -35.42
C THR A 106 -29.39 -18.62 -33.99
N THR A 107 -28.73 -19.72 -33.62
CA THR A 107 -28.05 -19.86 -32.32
C THR A 107 -26.88 -18.89 -32.18
N SER A 108 -26.05 -18.74 -33.21
CA SER A 108 -24.93 -17.78 -33.22
C SER A 108 -25.44 -16.34 -33.13
N PHE A 109 -26.55 -16.02 -33.82
CA PHE A 109 -27.20 -14.71 -33.71
C PHE A 109 -27.63 -14.43 -32.27
N ILE A 110 -28.36 -15.35 -31.64
CA ILE A 110 -28.87 -15.20 -30.26
C ILE A 110 -27.72 -15.04 -29.28
N ARG A 111 -26.66 -15.84 -29.41
CA ARG A 111 -25.48 -15.75 -28.53
C ARG A 111 -24.77 -14.40 -28.64
N LYS A 112 -24.63 -13.85 -29.85
CA LYS A 112 -24.04 -12.51 -30.04
C LYS A 112 -24.90 -11.43 -29.38
N VAL A 113 -26.22 -11.50 -29.55
CA VAL A 113 -27.15 -10.54 -28.90
C VAL A 113 -27.11 -10.69 -27.37
N TRP A 114 -27.06 -11.91 -26.86
CA TRP A 114 -26.92 -12.20 -25.43
C TRP A 114 -25.66 -11.57 -24.84
N ASN A 115 -24.50 -11.77 -25.49
CA ASN A 115 -23.22 -11.23 -25.03
C ASN A 115 -23.22 -9.70 -24.93
N LEU A 116 -23.98 -9.01 -25.80
CA LEU A 116 -24.15 -7.56 -25.77
C LEU A 116 -25.19 -7.11 -24.73
N ALA A 117 -26.19 -7.94 -24.45
CA ALA A 117 -27.30 -7.60 -23.58
C ALA A 117 -27.04 -7.90 -22.09
N LYS A 118 -26.22 -8.91 -21.77
CA LYS A 118 -26.05 -9.46 -20.41
C LYS A 118 -25.69 -8.41 -19.35
N GLU A 119 -24.92 -7.39 -19.71
CA GLU A 119 -24.48 -6.31 -18.78
C GLU A 119 -25.61 -5.33 -18.44
N HIS A 120 -26.73 -5.39 -19.14
CA HIS A 120 -27.88 -4.52 -18.95
C HIS A 120 -29.06 -5.22 -18.27
N LEU A 121 -28.93 -6.52 -18.01
CA LEU A 121 -29.93 -7.36 -17.36
C LEU A 121 -29.53 -7.61 -15.92
N ASN A 122 -30.54 -7.64 -15.04
CA ASN A 122 -30.40 -7.98 -13.64
C ASN A 122 -31.09 -9.32 -13.37
N ARG A 123 -31.02 -9.78 -12.11
CA ARG A 123 -31.70 -11.00 -11.64
C ARG A 123 -33.18 -11.02 -12.03
N GLU A 124 -33.65 -12.21 -12.43
CA GLU A 124 -35.04 -12.39 -12.84
C GLU A 124 -36.00 -12.12 -11.68
N VAL A 125 -37.09 -11.40 -11.96
CA VAL A 125 -38.23 -11.26 -11.04
C VAL A 125 -39.37 -12.19 -11.47
N ILE A 126 -39.77 -13.04 -10.52
CA ILE A 126 -40.89 -13.98 -10.60
C ILE A 126 -42.00 -13.51 -9.64
N PHE A 127 -43.23 -13.95 -9.86
CA PHE A 127 -44.36 -13.63 -8.99
C PHE A 127 -44.90 -14.92 -8.38
N ASP A 128 -44.74 -15.06 -7.07
CA ASP A 128 -45.32 -16.17 -6.32
C ASP A 128 -46.76 -15.85 -5.94
N VAL A 129 -47.63 -16.82 -6.17
CA VAL A 129 -49.04 -16.75 -5.77
C VAL A 129 -49.13 -17.23 -4.32
N LYS A 130 -49.42 -16.32 -3.40
CA LYS A 130 -49.67 -16.68 -1.99
C LYS A 130 -51.00 -17.42 -1.85
N ALA A 131 -51.16 -18.16 -0.75
CA ALA A 131 -52.38 -18.90 -0.42
C ALA A 131 -53.66 -18.04 -0.46
N ASP A 132 -53.52 -16.74 -0.20
CA ASP A 132 -54.62 -15.76 -0.21
C ASP A 132 -54.97 -15.23 -1.61
N GLY A 133 -54.35 -15.77 -2.67
CA GLY A 133 -54.55 -15.38 -4.07
C GLY A 133 -53.80 -14.11 -4.50
N THR A 134 -53.09 -13.45 -3.57
CA THR A 134 -52.25 -12.29 -3.88
C THR A 134 -50.89 -12.71 -4.44
N THR A 135 -50.47 -12.09 -5.54
CA THR A 135 -49.14 -12.28 -6.12
C THR A 135 -48.12 -11.34 -5.50
N SER A 136 -47.01 -11.87 -4.98
CA SER A 136 -45.88 -11.06 -4.50
C SER A 136 -44.65 -11.25 -5.39
N PRO A 137 -43.91 -10.17 -5.70
CA PRO A 137 -42.67 -10.29 -6.45
C PRO A 137 -41.60 -10.99 -5.59
N VAL A 138 -40.89 -11.95 -6.18
CA VAL A 138 -39.77 -12.68 -5.56
C VAL A 138 -38.63 -12.76 -6.58
N TRP A 139 -37.38 -12.76 -6.07
CA TRP A 139 -36.22 -13.01 -6.91
C TRP A 139 -36.18 -14.48 -7.36
N ALA A 140 -35.91 -14.74 -8.64
CA ALA A 140 -35.71 -16.10 -9.13
C ALA A 140 -34.51 -16.77 -8.45
N GLU A 141 -34.52 -18.10 -8.35
CA GLU A 141 -33.44 -18.89 -7.74
C GLU A 141 -32.06 -18.61 -8.36
N ASN A 142 -32.02 -18.40 -9.68
CA ASN A 142 -30.80 -18.09 -10.41
C ASN A 142 -30.38 -16.64 -10.19
N GLU A 143 -29.21 -16.44 -9.57
CA GLU A 143 -28.66 -15.12 -9.23
C GLU A 143 -28.22 -14.32 -10.46
N SER A 144 -27.73 -15.01 -11.50
CA SER A 144 -27.35 -14.41 -12.79
C SER A 144 -28.19 -14.99 -13.93
N SER A 145 -28.66 -14.11 -14.82
CA SER A 145 -29.41 -14.52 -16.00
C SER A 145 -28.54 -15.39 -16.90
N SER A 146 -29.05 -16.57 -17.28
CA SER A 146 -28.37 -17.46 -18.23
C SER A 146 -28.80 -17.22 -19.68
N GLU A 147 -28.00 -17.66 -20.67
CA GLU A 147 -28.36 -17.57 -22.10
C GLU A 147 -29.71 -18.26 -22.40
N LYS A 148 -30.05 -19.33 -21.66
CA LYS A 148 -31.32 -20.05 -21.79
C LYS A 148 -32.54 -19.23 -21.33
N GLU A 149 -32.33 -18.33 -20.38
CA GLU A 149 -33.38 -17.47 -19.81
C GLU A 149 -33.50 -16.14 -20.54
N PHE A 150 -32.62 -15.86 -21.51
CA PHE A 150 -32.61 -14.60 -22.23
C PHE A 150 -33.98 -14.24 -22.84
N GLY A 151 -34.73 -15.25 -23.29
CA GLY A 151 -36.08 -15.07 -23.83
C GLY A 151 -37.07 -14.43 -22.87
N LYS A 152 -36.81 -14.52 -21.56
CA LYS A 152 -37.62 -13.89 -20.51
C LYS A 152 -37.34 -12.40 -20.33
N PHE A 153 -36.33 -11.84 -20.99
CA PHE A 153 -35.92 -10.43 -20.84
C PHE A 153 -36.04 -9.62 -22.13
N VAL A 154 -36.00 -10.27 -23.29
CA VAL A 154 -35.88 -9.59 -24.59
C VAL A 154 -37.15 -9.65 -25.43
N LEU A 155 -37.48 -8.52 -26.08
CA LEU A 155 -38.41 -8.46 -27.19
C LEU A 155 -37.76 -7.77 -28.39
N PHE A 156 -38.01 -8.30 -29.57
CA PHE A 156 -37.58 -7.69 -30.82
C PHE A 156 -38.78 -7.01 -31.48
N GLN A 157 -38.58 -5.84 -32.05
CA GLN A 157 -39.62 -5.05 -32.70
C GLN A 157 -39.19 -4.69 -34.12
N SER A 158 -39.99 -5.11 -35.09
CA SER A 158 -39.88 -4.71 -36.49
C SER A 158 -41.13 -3.94 -36.88
N GLY A 159 -41.00 -2.61 -37.02
CA GLY A 159 -42.15 -1.73 -37.23
C GLY A 159 -43.10 -1.75 -36.03
N ARG A 160 -44.34 -2.21 -36.24
CA ARG A 160 -45.37 -2.32 -35.18
C ARG A 160 -45.47 -3.70 -34.53
N ARG A 161 -44.73 -4.70 -35.02
CA ARG A 161 -44.84 -6.09 -34.55
C ARG A 161 -43.74 -6.40 -33.54
N HIS A 162 -44.11 -7.07 -32.46
CA HIS A 162 -43.19 -7.61 -31.45
C HIS A 162 -42.98 -9.11 -31.65
N TYR A 163 -41.74 -9.56 -31.46
CA TYR A 163 -41.28 -10.93 -31.62
C TYR A 163 -40.55 -11.37 -30.36
N VAL A 164 -40.94 -12.54 -29.84
CA VAL A 164 -40.28 -13.21 -28.71
C VAL A 164 -39.09 -14.01 -29.24
N LEU A 165 -38.07 -14.24 -28.40
CA LEU A 165 -36.86 -14.98 -28.76
C LEU A 165 -37.16 -16.37 -29.34
N GLU A 166 -38.11 -17.11 -28.78
CA GLU A 166 -38.52 -18.46 -29.23
C GLU A 166 -38.88 -18.50 -30.72
N LYS A 167 -39.64 -17.49 -31.19
CA LYS A 167 -40.02 -17.38 -32.60
C LYS A 167 -38.82 -17.14 -33.53
N LEU A 168 -37.76 -16.53 -33.03
CA LEU A 168 -36.52 -16.31 -33.79
C LEU A 168 -35.70 -17.59 -33.89
N THR A 169 -35.72 -18.41 -32.85
CA THR A 169 -35.08 -19.73 -32.84
C THR A 169 -35.76 -20.67 -33.83
N GLU A 170 -37.10 -20.67 -33.88
CA GLU A 170 -37.90 -21.55 -34.75
C GLU A 170 -37.92 -21.10 -36.22
N SER A 171 -37.93 -19.80 -36.48
CA SER A 171 -38.15 -19.25 -37.83
C SER A 171 -36.92 -18.56 -38.40
N SER A 172 -36.01 -19.35 -39.00
CA SER A 172 -34.85 -18.82 -39.75
C SER A 172 -35.26 -17.79 -40.83
N ASN A 173 -36.40 -18.02 -41.51
CA ASN A 173 -36.94 -17.12 -42.52
C ASN A 173 -37.25 -15.71 -41.99
N LEU A 174 -37.62 -15.58 -40.71
CA LEU A 174 -37.89 -14.29 -40.09
C LEU A 174 -36.61 -13.46 -39.97
N LEU A 175 -35.53 -14.07 -39.47
CA LEU A 175 -34.22 -13.41 -39.36
C LEU A 175 -33.65 -13.05 -40.74
N GLN A 176 -33.87 -13.88 -41.76
CA GLN A 176 -33.50 -13.52 -43.14
C GLN A 176 -34.28 -12.30 -43.65
N SER A 177 -35.56 -12.18 -43.29
CA SER A 177 -36.39 -11.03 -43.67
C SER A 177 -35.93 -9.71 -43.04
N TRP A 178 -35.13 -9.79 -41.98
CA TRP A 178 -34.53 -8.64 -41.27
C TRP A 178 -33.17 -8.23 -41.83
N ARG A 179 -32.70 -8.93 -42.88
CA ARG A 179 -31.43 -8.60 -43.51
C ARG A 179 -31.40 -7.15 -43.97
N ASN A 180 -30.35 -6.44 -43.59
CA ASN A 180 -30.12 -5.01 -43.88
C ASN A 180 -31.24 -4.08 -43.35
N LYS A 181 -32.03 -4.52 -42.37
CA LYS A 181 -33.03 -3.69 -41.68
C LYS A 181 -32.55 -3.28 -40.30
N GLU A 182 -33.13 -2.19 -39.81
CA GLU A 182 -33.02 -1.77 -38.43
C GLU A 182 -34.15 -2.38 -37.62
N ILE A 183 -33.80 -3.17 -36.61
CA ILE A 183 -34.73 -3.84 -35.71
C ILE A 183 -34.52 -3.26 -34.32
N THR A 184 -35.59 -2.93 -33.62
CA THR A 184 -35.51 -2.43 -32.25
C THR A 184 -35.44 -3.60 -31.28
N VAL A 185 -34.48 -3.60 -30.36
CA VAL A 185 -34.34 -4.58 -29.29
C VAL A 185 -34.73 -3.93 -27.98
N LEU A 186 -35.71 -4.51 -27.31
CA LEU A 186 -36.24 -4.03 -26.04
C LEU A 186 -35.80 -4.97 -24.93
N LEU A 187 -34.81 -4.54 -24.17
CA LEU A 187 -34.28 -5.26 -23.02
C LEU A 187 -35.04 -4.84 -21.77
N HIS A 188 -35.67 -5.79 -21.11
CA HIS A 188 -36.36 -5.58 -19.84
C HIS A 188 -35.40 -5.92 -18.74
N VAL A 189 -35.11 -4.99 -17.84
CA VAL A 189 -34.02 -5.14 -16.87
C VAL A 189 -34.20 -6.35 -15.95
N TYR A 190 -35.44 -6.60 -15.50
CA TYR A 190 -35.73 -7.59 -14.46
C TYR A 190 -36.51 -8.81 -14.96
N SER A 191 -37.41 -8.64 -15.93
CA SER A 191 -38.05 -9.71 -16.72
C SER A 191 -39.21 -9.12 -17.54
N LEU A 192 -39.72 -9.90 -18.48
CA LEU A 192 -40.98 -9.65 -19.18
C LEU A 192 -42.21 -9.87 -18.30
N SER A 193 -42.05 -10.56 -17.16
CA SER A 193 -43.09 -10.78 -16.15
C SER A 193 -43.51 -9.45 -15.49
N VAL A 194 -42.61 -8.46 -15.44
CA VAL A 194 -42.92 -7.10 -15.02
C VAL A 194 -43.73 -6.40 -16.13
N SER A 195 -45.05 -6.59 -16.08
CA SER A 195 -45.95 -6.24 -17.19
C SER A 195 -46.24 -4.74 -17.31
N ASN A 196 -46.50 -4.08 -16.18
CA ASN A 196 -46.98 -2.70 -16.14
C ASN A 196 -46.31 -1.88 -15.03
N ARG A 197 -46.61 -0.58 -15.00
CA ARG A 197 -46.03 0.36 -14.02
C ARG A 197 -46.39 0.00 -12.57
N THR A 198 -47.59 -0.48 -12.31
CA THR A 198 -48.05 -0.86 -10.96
C THR A 198 -47.25 -2.06 -10.43
N VAL A 199 -47.07 -3.07 -11.27
CA VAL A 199 -46.24 -4.25 -10.98
C VAL A 199 -44.79 -3.82 -10.77
N TRP A 200 -44.27 -2.92 -11.62
CA TRP A 200 -42.94 -2.36 -11.43
C TRP A 200 -42.79 -1.61 -10.11
N SER A 201 -43.76 -0.79 -9.70
CA SER A 201 -43.74 -0.12 -8.40
C SER A 201 -43.69 -1.14 -7.26
N SER A 202 -44.49 -2.21 -7.33
CA SER A 202 -44.46 -3.28 -6.33
C SER A 202 -43.10 -4.00 -6.29
N VAL A 203 -42.52 -4.33 -7.44
CA VAL A 203 -41.16 -4.89 -7.52
C VAL A 203 -40.14 -3.94 -6.93
N LYS A 204 -40.26 -2.64 -7.24
CA LYS A 204 -39.37 -1.62 -6.72
C LYS A 204 -39.46 -1.54 -5.20
N GLU A 205 -40.66 -1.47 -4.64
CA GLU A 205 -40.88 -1.33 -3.20
C GLU A 205 -40.52 -2.59 -2.42
N ASN A 206 -40.75 -3.79 -2.97
CA ASN A 206 -40.56 -5.04 -2.23
C ASN A 206 -39.20 -5.71 -2.45
N LEU A 207 -38.56 -5.53 -3.62
CA LEU A 207 -37.34 -6.23 -3.97
C LEU A 207 -36.13 -5.33 -4.21
N ILE A 208 -36.32 -4.14 -4.78
CA ILE A 208 -35.22 -3.25 -5.16
C ILE A 208 -34.89 -2.27 -4.04
N ASP A 209 -35.92 -1.65 -3.48
CA ASP A 209 -35.88 -0.68 -2.40
C ASP A 209 -36.77 -1.11 -1.20
N PRO A 210 -36.64 -2.35 -0.67
CA PRO A 210 -37.38 -2.80 0.51
C PRO A 210 -36.91 -1.97 1.70
N SER A 211 -37.62 -0.89 1.94
CA SER A 211 -37.41 -0.04 3.09
C SER A 211 -38.80 0.25 3.60
N GLU A 212 -39.05 -0.05 4.86
CA GLU A 212 -40.12 0.58 5.60
C GLU A 212 -39.76 2.06 5.62
N ARG A 213 -40.24 2.79 4.62
CA ARG A 213 -40.10 4.22 4.55
C ARG A 213 -41.31 4.83 5.23
N ASP A 214 -41.06 5.83 6.07
CA ASP A 214 -42.13 6.70 6.53
C ASP A 214 -42.76 7.47 5.34
N ARG A 215 -43.81 8.23 5.60
CA ARG A 215 -44.50 9.03 4.56
C ARG A 215 -43.59 10.06 3.87
N SER A 216 -42.39 10.29 4.40
CA SER A 216 -41.38 11.24 3.90
C SER A 216 -40.24 10.55 3.13
N GLY A 217 -40.25 9.22 3.04
CA GLY A 217 -39.24 8.46 2.28
C GLY A 217 -38.00 8.08 3.07
N ALA A 218 -37.96 8.29 4.39
CA ALA A 218 -36.86 7.94 5.29
C ALA A 218 -37.11 6.59 5.97
N ALA A 219 -36.05 5.84 6.30
CA ALA A 219 -36.19 4.58 7.04
C ALA A 219 -36.95 4.79 8.36
N THR A 220 -37.89 3.90 8.70
CA THR A 220 -38.65 3.98 9.94
C THR A 220 -37.71 4.02 11.14
N THR A 221 -38.03 4.86 12.14
CA THR A 221 -37.24 4.95 13.37
C THR A 221 -37.08 3.60 14.05
N GLN A 222 -38.08 2.72 13.95
CA GLN A 222 -38.01 1.34 14.46
C GLN A 222 -37.00 0.48 13.71
N ALA A 223 -36.93 0.54 12.38
CA ALA A 223 -35.94 -0.20 11.60
C ALA A 223 -34.51 0.30 11.86
N VAL A 224 -34.33 1.61 12.02
CA VAL A 224 -33.02 2.20 12.38
C VAL A 224 -32.57 1.73 13.76
N ILE A 225 -33.47 1.71 14.75
CA ILE A 225 -33.16 1.23 16.10
C ILE A 225 -32.82 -0.26 16.09
N GLY A 226 -33.63 -1.08 15.43
CA GLY A 226 -33.41 -2.52 15.34
C GLY A 226 -32.06 -2.88 14.71
N LEU A 227 -31.72 -2.24 13.59
CA LEU A 227 -30.43 -2.45 12.93
C LEU A 227 -29.26 -1.88 13.76
N ALA A 228 -29.44 -0.76 14.45
CA ALA A 228 -28.42 -0.22 15.34
C ALA A 228 -28.11 -1.16 16.51
N ASP A 229 -29.12 -1.84 17.06
CA ASP A 229 -28.94 -2.83 18.12
C ASP A 229 -28.29 -4.12 17.59
N GLU A 230 -28.63 -4.56 16.36
CA GLU A 230 -27.95 -5.65 15.66
C GLU A 230 -26.45 -5.35 15.51
N LEU A 231 -26.11 -4.19 14.95
CA LEU A 231 -24.71 -3.74 14.76
C LEU A 231 -23.97 -3.66 16.10
N ARG A 232 -24.62 -3.16 17.14
CA ARG A 232 -24.04 -3.10 18.50
C ARG A 232 -23.78 -4.50 19.06
N SER A 233 -24.67 -5.46 18.82
CA SER A 233 -24.51 -6.83 19.30
C SER A 233 -23.32 -7.55 18.66
N VAL A 234 -23.11 -7.32 17.36
CA VAL A 234 -22.02 -7.94 16.58
C VAL A 234 -20.69 -7.24 16.85
N HIS A 235 -20.65 -5.91 16.71
CA HIS A 235 -19.40 -5.15 16.72
C HIS A 235 -19.08 -4.46 18.06
N GLY A 236 -20.02 -4.37 19.01
CA GLY A 236 -19.84 -3.64 20.28
C GLY A 236 -18.79 -4.25 21.22
N LYS A 237 -18.33 -5.48 20.95
CA LYS A 237 -17.19 -6.10 21.64
C LYS A 237 -15.85 -5.48 21.23
N HIS A 238 -15.74 -5.05 19.98
CA HIS A 238 -14.48 -4.56 19.38
C HIS A 238 -14.49 -3.06 19.15
N LEU A 239 -15.67 -2.44 19.07
CA LEU A 239 -15.83 -1.01 18.86
C LEU A 239 -16.38 -0.35 20.13
N ASP A 240 -15.79 0.79 20.49
CA ASP A 240 -16.24 1.72 21.51
C ASP A 240 -16.80 2.96 20.83
N VAL A 241 -18.07 3.26 21.10
CA VAL A 241 -18.70 4.47 20.57
C VAL A 241 -19.93 4.87 21.35
N HIS A 242 -20.28 6.16 21.23
CA HIS A 242 -21.52 6.73 21.71
C HIS A 242 -22.76 6.13 21.02
N GLY A 243 -23.86 5.98 21.77
CA GLY A 243 -25.09 5.31 21.32
C GLY A 243 -25.63 5.78 19.96
N MET A 244 -25.54 7.09 19.69
CA MET A 244 -26.05 7.70 18.46
C MET A 244 -25.27 7.30 17.19
N ALA A 245 -23.98 6.95 17.29
CA ALA A 245 -23.20 6.57 16.11
C ALA A 245 -23.68 5.25 15.50
N TRP A 246 -24.18 4.33 16.33
CA TRP A 246 -24.84 3.10 15.86
C TRP A 246 -26.07 3.41 15.01
N SER A 247 -26.86 4.41 15.42
CA SER A 247 -28.03 4.86 14.66
C SER A 247 -27.64 5.56 13.36
N PHE A 248 -26.55 6.34 13.34
CA PHE A 248 -26.05 6.94 12.09
C PHE A 248 -25.54 5.88 11.11
N TRP A 249 -24.83 4.87 11.59
CA TRP A 249 -24.38 3.76 10.75
C TRP A 249 -25.56 2.95 10.21
N ALA A 250 -26.52 2.58 11.07
CA ALA A 250 -27.75 1.91 10.66
C ALA A 250 -28.52 2.71 9.61
N ASN A 251 -28.65 4.03 9.79
CA ASN A 251 -29.31 4.91 8.82
C ASN A 251 -28.55 4.97 7.49
N SER A 252 -27.21 5.02 7.52
CA SER A 252 -26.37 4.97 6.32
C SER A 252 -26.56 3.65 5.53
N ILE A 253 -26.70 2.51 6.22
CA ILE A 253 -26.95 1.21 5.59
C ILE A 253 -28.36 1.18 4.97
N LEU A 254 -29.37 1.63 5.72
CA LEU A 254 -30.77 1.58 5.28
C LEU A 254 -31.04 2.49 4.07
N ASN A 255 -30.36 3.64 4.00
CA ASN A 255 -30.41 4.55 2.85
C ASN A 255 -29.54 4.09 1.67
N GLY A 256 -28.69 3.08 1.86
CA GLY A 256 -27.87 2.48 0.81
C GLY A 256 -28.65 1.51 -0.09
N PRO A 257 -28.10 1.15 -1.26
CA PRO A 257 -28.69 0.16 -2.15
C PRO A 257 -28.87 -1.19 -1.47
N ALA A 258 -30.03 -1.84 -1.65
CA ALA A 258 -30.37 -3.08 -0.94
C ALA A 258 -29.34 -4.21 -1.15
N HIS A 259 -28.78 -4.31 -2.36
CA HIS A 259 -27.77 -5.33 -2.71
C HIS A 259 -26.40 -5.12 -2.03
N LEU A 260 -26.13 -3.95 -1.43
CA LEU A 260 -24.89 -3.66 -0.70
C LEU A 260 -25.10 -3.65 0.81
N ARG A 261 -26.32 -3.88 1.31
CA ARG A 261 -26.61 -3.71 2.75
C ARG A 261 -25.82 -4.66 3.63
N GLU A 262 -25.69 -5.92 3.22
CA GLU A 262 -24.92 -6.91 4.01
C GLU A 262 -23.43 -6.57 4.05
N SER A 263 -22.82 -6.14 2.93
CA SER A 263 -21.41 -5.73 2.95
C SER A 263 -21.18 -4.43 3.73
N LEU A 264 -22.16 -3.53 3.76
CA LEU A 264 -22.10 -2.29 4.55
C LEU A 264 -22.26 -2.51 6.07
N LYS A 265 -22.64 -3.72 6.51
CA LYS A 265 -22.65 -4.10 7.93
C LYS A 265 -21.26 -4.46 8.46
N ASP A 266 -20.31 -4.85 7.59
CA ASP A 266 -19.00 -5.32 8.04
C ASP A 266 -18.16 -4.21 8.68
N HIS A 267 -18.27 -2.99 8.14
CA HIS A 267 -17.50 -1.84 8.60
C HIS A 267 -18.28 -0.54 8.44
N PRO A 268 -18.10 0.43 9.35
CA PRO A 268 -18.70 1.75 9.21
C PRO A 268 -18.17 2.45 7.96
N THR A 269 -19.04 3.20 7.29
CA THR A 269 -18.67 4.00 6.12
C THR A 269 -17.57 5.01 6.48
N GLN A 270 -16.71 5.37 5.51
CA GLN A 270 -15.53 6.21 5.76
C GLN A 270 -15.84 7.51 6.50
N HIS A 271 -16.98 8.16 6.19
CA HIS A 271 -17.40 9.39 6.84
C HIS A 271 -17.90 9.19 8.29
N LEU A 272 -18.24 7.97 8.71
CA LEU A 272 -18.63 7.63 10.09
C LEU A 272 -17.49 6.96 10.86
N ALA A 273 -16.46 6.45 10.19
CA ALA A 273 -15.36 5.71 10.79
C ALA A 273 -14.70 6.46 11.97
N HIS A 274 -14.57 7.79 11.86
CA HIS A 274 -14.00 8.64 12.92
C HIS A 274 -14.79 8.60 14.24
N LEU A 275 -16.07 8.21 14.21
CA LEU A 275 -16.88 8.07 15.42
C LEU A 275 -16.57 6.77 16.16
N PHE A 276 -16.11 5.73 15.46
CA PHE A 276 -15.87 4.41 16.04
C PHE A 276 -14.41 4.28 16.48
N ARG A 277 -14.19 4.09 17.78
CA ARG A 277 -12.87 3.78 18.31
C ARG A 277 -12.75 2.27 18.50
N VAL A 278 -11.63 1.69 18.09
CA VAL A 278 -11.37 0.28 18.43
C VAL A 278 -11.14 0.19 19.94
N LYS A 279 -11.86 -0.71 20.62
CA LYS A 279 -11.54 -1.11 21.99
C LYS A 279 -10.18 -1.78 21.95
N GLU A 280 -9.13 -1.02 22.22
CA GLU A 280 -7.80 -1.58 22.49
C GLU A 280 -7.97 -2.59 23.62
N GLY A 281 -7.82 -3.87 23.29
CA GLY A 281 -7.92 -4.93 24.29
C GLY A 281 -6.94 -4.65 25.43
N LEU A 282 -7.30 -5.04 26.66
CA LEU A 282 -6.41 -4.97 27.82
C LEU A 282 -5.01 -5.54 27.50
N HIS A 283 -4.96 -6.54 26.60
CA HIS A 283 -3.74 -7.15 26.10
C HIS A 283 -2.84 -6.19 25.30
N VAL A 284 -3.38 -5.37 24.39
CA VAL A 284 -2.58 -4.42 23.60
C VAL A 284 -2.02 -3.31 24.49
N ASN A 285 -2.82 -2.85 25.46
CA ASN A 285 -2.37 -1.88 26.44
C ASN A 285 -1.30 -2.45 27.40
N ALA A 286 -1.40 -3.73 27.77
CA ALA A 286 -0.36 -4.43 28.52
C ALA A 286 0.93 -4.53 27.71
N ILE A 287 0.86 -4.99 26.45
CA ILE A 287 2.02 -5.08 25.54
C ILE A 287 2.70 -3.72 25.38
N ARG A 288 1.94 -2.64 25.20
CA ARG A 288 2.51 -1.30 25.04
C ARG A 288 3.25 -0.82 26.29
N ARG A 289 2.73 -1.16 27.48
CA ARG A 289 3.41 -0.86 28.75
C ARG A 289 4.67 -1.69 28.91
N GLU A 290 4.61 -2.98 28.61
CA GLU A 290 5.77 -3.88 28.64
C GLU A 290 6.86 -3.42 27.69
N LEU A 291 6.49 -3.02 26.47
CA LEU A 291 7.43 -2.49 25.47
C LEU A 291 8.07 -1.17 25.94
N SER A 292 7.30 -0.28 26.58
CA SER A 292 7.83 0.96 27.16
C SER A 292 8.86 0.68 28.26
N VAL A 293 8.59 -0.28 29.15
CA VAL A 293 9.54 -0.71 30.18
C VAL A 293 10.80 -1.32 29.56
N ALA A 294 10.65 -2.20 28.56
CA ALA A 294 11.78 -2.79 27.85
C ALA A 294 12.64 -1.72 27.17
N HIS A 295 12.02 -0.71 26.56
CA HIS A 295 12.73 0.40 25.92
C HIS A 295 13.48 1.26 26.95
N SER A 296 12.88 1.53 28.12
CA SER A 296 13.54 2.25 29.20
C SER A 296 14.76 1.50 29.75
N VAL A 297 14.64 0.18 29.93
CA VAL A 297 15.75 -0.67 30.39
C VAL A 297 16.87 -0.70 29.35
N ASN A 298 16.53 -0.84 28.07
CA ASN A 298 17.52 -0.83 27.00
C ASN A 298 18.27 0.50 26.90
N ASN A 299 17.55 1.63 27.05
CA ASN A 299 18.18 2.94 27.10
C ASN A 299 19.14 3.08 28.29
N SER A 300 18.77 2.56 29.46
CA SER A 300 19.66 2.55 30.64
C SER A 300 20.94 1.76 30.38
N TYR A 301 20.85 0.57 29.77
CA TYR A 301 22.03 -0.20 29.40
C TYR A 301 22.89 0.50 28.35
N HIS A 302 22.27 1.19 27.40
CA HIS A 302 23.00 1.97 26.41
C HIS A 302 23.80 3.11 27.08
N GLU A 303 23.19 3.83 28.02
CA GLU A 303 23.87 4.88 28.80
C GLU A 303 25.06 4.33 29.59
N GLU A 304 24.91 3.16 30.24
CA GLU A 304 26.01 2.51 30.96
C GLU A 304 27.17 2.11 30.03
N VAL A 305 26.86 1.57 28.84
CA VAL A 305 27.88 1.20 27.84
C VAL A 305 28.62 2.45 27.35
N VAL A 306 27.92 3.55 27.10
CA VAL A 306 28.54 4.82 26.70
C VAL A 306 29.44 5.37 27.79
N ALA A 307 29.00 5.35 29.06
CA ALA A 307 29.81 5.77 30.20
C ALA A 307 31.07 4.91 30.35
N LEU A 308 30.94 3.59 30.18
CA LEU A 308 32.09 2.68 30.26
C LEU A 308 33.10 2.94 29.13
N ARG A 309 32.62 3.21 27.90
CA ARG A 309 33.50 3.59 26.78
C ARG A 309 34.28 4.87 27.10
N GLN A 310 33.63 5.89 27.65
CA GLN A 310 34.32 7.14 28.03
C GLN A 310 35.43 6.90 29.06
N VAL A 311 35.21 5.99 30.02
CA VAL A 311 36.25 5.60 30.98
C VAL A 311 37.42 4.92 30.27
N PHE A 312 37.16 4.03 29.30
CA PHE A 312 38.21 3.41 28.50
C PHE A 312 39.02 4.44 27.69
N ASP A 313 38.36 5.41 27.05
CA ASP A 313 39.04 6.47 26.29
C ASP A 313 39.98 7.30 27.18
N VAL A 314 39.56 7.60 28.42
CA VAL A 314 40.40 8.30 29.41
C VAL A 314 41.60 7.44 29.82
N VAL A 315 41.40 6.13 30.04
CA VAL A 315 42.49 5.21 30.38
C VAL A 315 43.49 5.09 29.23
N GLU A 316 43.02 4.99 28.00
CA GLU A 316 43.86 4.94 26.80
C GLU A 316 44.72 6.21 26.69
N SER A 317 44.11 7.39 26.83
CA SER A 317 44.84 8.67 26.84
C SER A 317 45.90 8.75 27.95
N ASN A 318 45.59 8.23 29.14
CA ASN A 318 46.56 8.16 30.24
C ASN A 318 47.74 7.23 29.92
N VAL A 319 47.49 6.09 29.29
CA VAL A 319 48.53 5.15 28.84
C VAL A 319 49.42 5.79 27.79
N GLU A 320 48.86 6.52 26.82
CA GLU A 320 49.62 7.25 25.82
C GLU A 320 50.52 8.31 26.45
N SER A 321 49.99 9.09 27.40
CA SER A 321 50.75 10.10 28.15
C SER A 321 51.89 9.50 28.97
N LEU A 322 51.64 8.36 29.63
CA LEU A 322 52.66 7.63 30.37
C LEU A 322 53.76 7.11 29.44
N ASN A 323 53.38 6.56 28.28
CA ASN A 323 54.33 6.09 27.27
C ASN A 323 55.18 7.24 26.70
N ALA A 324 54.59 8.41 26.47
CA ALA A 324 55.32 9.61 26.07
C ALA A 324 56.34 10.04 27.14
N SER A 325 55.94 10.01 28.41
CA SER A 325 56.82 10.31 29.55
C SER A 325 57.99 9.32 29.66
N LEU A 326 57.75 8.03 29.46
CA LEU A 326 58.80 7.00 29.43
C LEU A 326 59.81 7.23 28.30
N LYS A 327 59.33 7.61 27.10
CA LYS A 327 60.23 7.98 25.99
C LYS A 327 61.11 9.18 26.35
N MET A 328 60.55 10.20 27.00
CA MET A 328 61.31 11.37 27.46
C MET A 328 62.37 11.00 28.51
N PHE A 329 62.04 10.13 29.46
CA PHE A 329 63.02 9.63 30.44
C PHE A 329 64.15 8.86 29.77
N LYS A 330 63.84 8.02 28.78
CA LYS A 330 64.85 7.27 28.02
C LYS A 330 65.82 8.22 27.30
N ILE A 331 65.32 9.24 26.60
CA ILE A 331 66.16 10.25 25.93
C ILE A 331 67.07 10.97 26.94
N ARG A 332 66.53 11.34 28.11
CA ARG A 332 67.31 12.00 29.16
C ARG A 332 68.39 11.10 29.75
N LEU A 333 68.10 9.80 29.91
CA LEU A 333 69.07 8.81 30.36
C LEU A 333 70.21 8.67 29.35
N GLU A 334 69.89 8.52 28.06
CA GLU A 334 70.88 8.44 26.97
C GLU A 334 71.76 9.71 26.92
N ALA A 335 71.18 10.89 27.12
CA ALA A 335 71.94 12.15 27.19
C ALA A 335 72.87 12.22 28.42
N LEU A 336 72.43 11.70 29.58
CA LEU A 336 73.25 11.61 30.78
C LEU A 336 74.40 10.61 30.60
N GLU A 337 74.15 9.44 30.02
CA GLU A 337 75.18 8.46 29.69
C GLU A 337 76.23 9.02 28.72
N LEU A 338 75.79 9.78 27.70
CA LEU A 338 76.71 10.45 26.78
C LEU A 338 77.59 11.47 27.52
N ARG A 339 77.00 12.29 28.40
CA ARG A 339 77.72 13.29 29.18
C ARG A 339 78.73 12.65 30.14
N ASP A 340 78.37 11.52 30.73
CA ASP A 340 79.25 10.73 31.61
C ASP A 340 80.48 10.24 30.85
N ARG A 341 80.29 9.59 29.70
CA ARG A 341 81.39 9.14 28.82
C ARG A 341 82.30 10.29 28.37
N LEU A 342 81.71 11.46 28.07
CA LEU A 342 82.45 12.64 27.64
C LEU A 342 83.28 13.22 28.80
N SER A 343 82.73 13.21 30.02
CA SER A 343 83.43 13.63 31.23
C SER A 343 84.60 12.70 31.56
N ASP A 344 84.38 11.37 31.51
CA ASP A 344 85.44 10.38 31.69
C ASP A 344 86.56 10.54 30.65
N SER A 345 86.20 10.75 29.38
CA SER A 345 87.18 11.03 28.32
C SER A 345 88.00 12.29 28.61
N MET A 346 87.37 13.35 29.14
CA MET A 346 88.07 14.58 29.50
C MET A 346 89.00 14.39 30.69
N ILE A 347 88.58 13.68 31.73
CA ILE A 347 89.40 13.37 32.91
C ILE A 347 90.64 12.54 32.50
N ASN A 348 90.47 11.51 31.67
CA ASN A 348 91.58 10.70 31.17
C ASN A 348 92.58 11.52 30.33
N ALA A 349 92.09 12.46 29.51
CA ALA A 349 92.94 13.38 28.76
C ALA A 349 93.71 14.34 29.69
N MET A 350 93.09 14.80 30.78
CA MET A 350 93.77 15.61 31.79
C MET A 350 94.82 14.81 32.57
N GLU A 351 94.53 13.57 32.97
CA GLU A 351 95.47 12.71 33.68
C GLU A 351 96.74 12.45 32.86
N THR A 352 96.58 12.20 31.56
CA THR A 352 97.71 12.00 30.64
C THR A 352 98.56 13.26 30.45
N ALA A 353 97.96 14.45 30.49
CA ALA A 353 98.69 15.73 30.42
C ALA A 353 99.42 16.10 31.72
N VAL A 354 98.94 15.64 32.88
CA VAL A 354 99.47 16.01 34.22
C VAL A 354 100.63 15.12 34.69
N LYS A 355 100.95 14.01 34.01
CA LYS A 355 102.12 13.20 34.36
C LYS A 355 103.43 13.97 34.11
N VAL A 356 103.92 14.62 35.16
CA VAL A 356 105.23 15.27 35.26
C VAL A 356 106.30 14.22 34.95
N GLN A 357 107.06 14.41 33.87
CA GLN A 357 108.30 13.66 33.68
C GLN A 357 109.31 14.19 34.70
N GLU A 358 109.73 13.36 35.66
CA GLU A 358 110.83 13.73 36.57
C GLU A 358 112.10 13.95 35.73
N ASP A 359 112.60 15.18 35.79
CA ASP A 359 113.80 15.63 35.07
C ASP A 359 115.03 14.90 35.63
N ASP A 360 116.02 14.59 34.78
CA ASP A 360 117.18 13.75 35.11
C ASP A 360 117.93 14.22 36.38
N LEU A 361 117.88 15.53 36.66
CA LEU A 361 118.44 16.17 37.85
C LEU A 361 117.87 15.60 39.17
N GLY A 362 116.58 15.27 39.20
CA GLY A 362 115.92 14.72 40.39
C GLY A 362 116.43 13.32 40.73
N GLN A 363 116.77 12.53 39.72
CA GLN A 363 117.36 11.20 39.94
C GLN A 363 118.80 11.30 40.47
N GLU A 364 119.59 12.27 40.01
CA GLU A 364 120.97 12.44 40.46
C GLU A 364 121.06 12.81 41.94
N LEU A 365 120.22 13.73 42.42
CA LEU A 365 120.19 14.18 43.82
C LEU A 365 119.88 13.05 44.81
N LYS A 366 119.02 12.11 44.44
CA LYS A 366 118.65 10.97 45.28
C LYS A 366 119.82 10.02 45.55
N SER A 367 120.80 9.96 44.65
CA SER A 367 121.93 9.02 44.73
C SER A 367 123.04 9.43 45.72
N LYS A 368 123.05 10.69 46.20
CA LYS A 368 124.16 11.27 46.98
C LYS A 368 123.95 11.26 48.51
N ILE A 369 122.88 10.67 49.02
CA ILE A 369 122.59 10.63 50.47
C ILE A 369 122.97 9.25 51.00
N ILE A 370 123.93 9.18 51.94
CA ILE A 370 124.31 7.96 52.67
C ILE A 370 124.19 8.26 54.17
N ASP A 371 123.39 7.47 54.88
CA ASP A 371 123.11 7.59 56.32
C ASP A 371 124.33 7.18 57.18
N MET A 372 124.64 7.95 58.23
CA MET A 372 125.62 7.59 59.27
C MET A 372 124.90 7.05 60.51
N GLU A 373 125.35 5.90 61.03
CA GLU A 373 124.83 5.23 62.23
C GLU A 373 125.31 5.92 63.53
N ASP A 374 124.40 6.07 64.49
CA ASP A 374 124.53 6.79 65.77
C ASP A 374 125.17 5.88 66.84
N MET A 375 126.27 6.33 67.47
CA MET A 375 127.06 5.56 68.44
C MET A 375 127.06 6.24 69.81
N ASP A 376 126.04 6.03 70.64
CA ASP A 376 126.06 6.47 72.06
C ASP A 376 125.18 5.57 72.96
N HIS A 377 125.48 4.26 72.99
CA HIS A 377 125.04 3.35 74.05
C HIS A 377 126.21 2.44 74.49
N MET A 378 126.93 2.81 75.56
CA MET A 378 127.76 1.90 76.38
C MET A 378 127.41 2.05 77.86
#